data_AF-A0A7Y2CC73-F1
#
_entry.id   AF-A0A7Y2CC73-F1
#
_cell.length_a   1.000
_cell.length_b   1.000
_cell.length_c   1.000
_cell.angle_alpha   90.00
_cell.angle_beta   90.00
_cell.angle_gamma   90.00
#
_symmetry.space_group_name_H-M   'P 1'
#
loop_
_entity.id
_entity.type
_entity.pdbx_description
1 polymer ?
#
loop_
_entity_poly.entity_id
_entity_poly.type
_entity_poly.pdbx_seq_one_letter_code
_entity_poly.pdbx_strand_id
1 'polypeptide(L)'
;MKIYGIDFTSAPRSSKPTTCLRCKLEATELFAEELELFATFEEFDAALSRPGPSIAGIDLPFGLSRKFVENINWPKTLEANVSYASELGCAGFRLALETIRHVAQWAIKSINEKLTFSPGR
;
A
#
# COMPACT_ATOMS: atom_id res chain seq x y z
N MET A 1 -4.47 -17.10 -22.98
CA MET A 1 -3.67 -17.06 -21.73
C MET A 1 -4.53 -16.48 -20.61
N LYS A 2 -4.37 -16.91 -19.35
CA LYS A 2 -5.08 -16.29 -18.22
C LYS A 2 -4.30 -15.09 -17.67
N ILE A 3 -5.01 -13.99 -17.47
CA ILE A 3 -4.50 -12.74 -16.88
C ILE A 3 -5.34 -12.42 -15.64
N TYR A 4 -4.70 -12.01 -14.56
CA TYR A 4 -5.36 -11.56 -13.34
C TYR A 4 -4.99 -10.11 -13.05
N GLY A 5 -5.99 -9.25 -12.88
CA GLY A 5 -5.81 -7.89 -12.36
C GLY A 5 -6.30 -7.84 -10.92
N ILE A 6 -5.41 -7.58 -9.97
CA ILE A 6 -5.70 -7.68 -8.54
C ILE A 6 -5.51 -6.32 -7.85
N ASP A 7 -6.56 -5.84 -7.21
CA ASP A 7 -6.52 -4.72 -6.25
C ASP A 7 -6.41 -5.31 -4.84
N PHE A 8 -5.19 -5.25 -4.28
CA PHE A 8 -4.86 -5.90 -3.02
C PHE A 8 -5.13 -5.00 -1.82
N THR A 9 -5.67 -5.60 -0.75
CA THR A 9 -5.75 -4.98 0.57
C THR A 9 -4.94 -5.79 1.57
N SER A 10 -4.14 -5.10 2.40
CA SER A 10 -3.39 -5.73 3.48
C SER A 10 -4.25 -6.10 4.71
N ALA A 11 -5.56 -5.84 4.62
CA ALA A 11 -6.54 -6.17 5.65
C ALA A 11 -7.85 -6.61 4.99
N PRO A 12 -7.88 -7.78 4.33
CA PRO A 12 -9.07 -8.28 3.67
C PRO A 12 -10.14 -8.58 4.72
N ARG A 13 -11.37 -8.21 4.39
CA ARG A 13 -12.59 -8.46 5.17
C ARG A 13 -13.80 -8.35 4.26
N SER A 14 -14.96 -8.82 4.68
CA SER A 14 -16.17 -8.81 3.84
C SER A 14 -16.55 -7.41 3.31
N SER A 15 -16.28 -6.33 4.05
CA SER A 15 -16.54 -4.95 3.63
C SER A 15 -15.39 -4.29 2.85
N LYS A 16 -14.24 -4.96 2.74
CA LYS A 16 -13.07 -4.53 1.96
C LYS A 16 -12.29 -5.79 1.52
N PRO A 17 -12.80 -6.56 0.55
CA PRO A 17 -12.11 -7.74 0.06
C PRO A 17 -10.93 -7.35 -0.85
N THR A 18 -9.99 -8.27 -1.04
CA THR A 18 -9.07 -8.21 -2.20
C THR A 18 -9.88 -8.54 -3.44
N THR A 19 -9.79 -7.71 -4.47
CA THR A 19 -10.59 -7.86 -5.70
C THR A 19 -9.72 -8.38 -6.82
N CYS A 20 -10.18 -9.39 -7.55
CA CYS A 20 -9.45 -9.97 -8.69
C CYS A 20 -10.36 -10.04 -9.91
N LEU A 21 -10.01 -9.33 -10.98
CA LEU A 21 -10.63 -9.51 -12.29
C LEU A 21 -9.83 -10.57 -13.06
N ARG A 22 -10.47 -11.71 -13.32
CA ARG A 22 -9.96 -12.74 -14.22
C ARG A 22 -10.25 -12.33 -15.65
N CYS A 23 -9.23 -12.44 -16.48
CA CYS A 23 -9.31 -12.14 -17.89
C CYS A 23 -8.69 -13.27 -18.72
N LYS A 24 -9.13 -13.36 -19.97
CA LYS A 24 -8.52 -14.18 -21.00
C LYS A 24 -7.87 -13.27 -22.03
N LEU A 25 -6.58 -13.45 -22.27
CA LEU A 25 -5.89 -12.84 -23.41
C LEU A 25 -5.91 -13.81 -24.60
N GLU A 26 -6.46 -13.36 -25.72
CA GLU A 26 -6.40 -14.03 -27.02
C GLU A 26 -5.73 -13.09 -28.02
N ALA A 27 -4.60 -13.51 -28.61
CA ALA A 27 -3.76 -12.65 -29.42
C ALA A 27 -3.44 -11.31 -28.71
N THR A 28 -4.06 -10.21 -29.16
CA THR A 28 -3.90 -8.85 -28.63
C THR A 28 -5.13 -8.33 -27.89
N GLU A 29 -6.18 -9.14 -27.76
CA GLU A 29 -7.45 -8.75 -27.15
C GLU A 29 -7.59 -9.37 -25.75
N LEU A 30 -7.97 -8.53 -24.79
CA LEU A 30 -8.18 -8.92 -23.40
C LEU A 30 -9.68 -8.94 -23.10
N PHE A 31 -10.18 -10.11 -22.75
CA PHE A 31 -11.58 -10.33 -22.39
C PHE A 31 -11.71 -10.44 -20.87
N ALA A 32 -12.50 -9.55 -20.27
CA ALA A 32 -12.90 -9.69 -18.87
C ALA A 32 -13.86 -10.88 -18.72
N GLU A 33 -13.58 -11.78 -17.79
CA GLU A 33 -14.40 -12.97 -17.56
C GLU A 33 -15.18 -12.85 -16.25
N GLU A 34 -14.49 -12.77 -15.12
CA GLU A 34 -15.08 -12.97 -13.80
C GLU A 34 -14.42 -12.09 -12.75
N LEU A 35 -15.23 -11.45 -11.91
CA LEU A 35 -14.77 -10.69 -10.76
C LEU A 35 -14.87 -11.56 -9.51
N GLU A 36 -13.73 -11.87 -8.92
CA GLU A 36 -13.63 -12.61 -7.67
C GLU A 36 -13.33 -11.66 -6.51
N LEU A 37 -13.93 -11.95 -5.35
CA LEU A 37 -13.73 -11.19 -4.13
C LEU A 37 -13.21 -12.13 -3.05
N PHE A 38 -12.06 -11.79 -2.46
CA PHE A 38 -11.43 -12.55 -1.39
C PHE A 38 -11.52 -11.76 -0.09
N ALA A 39 -12.38 -12.20 0.82
CA ALA A 39 -12.58 -11.60 2.12
C ALA A 39 -11.51 -12.03 3.13
N THR A 40 -10.73 -13.07 2.83
CA THR A 40 -9.61 -13.52 3.67
C THR A 40 -8.33 -13.75 2.86
N PHE A 41 -7.19 -13.88 3.56
CA PHE A 41 -5.92 -14.22 2.91
C PHE A 41 -5.92 -15.67 2.41
N GLU A 42 -6.57 -16.59 3.12
CA GLU A 42 -6.66 -17.99 2.72
C GLU A 42 -7.40 -18.16 1.39
N GLU A 43 -8.47 -17.40 1.16
CA GLU A 43 -9.19 -17.38 -0.11
C GLU A 43 -8.30 -16.86 -1.25
N PHE A 44 -7.52 -15.81 -0.98
CA PHE A 44 -6.57 -15.25 -1.95
C PHE A 44 -5.41 -16.22 -2.26
N ASP A 45 -4.82 -16.86 -1.25
CA ASP A 45 -3.75 -17.84 -1.39
C ASP A 45 -4.22 -19.07 -2.19
N ALA A 46 -5.45 -19.54 -1.94
CA ALA A 46 -6.05 -20.60 -2.71
C ALA A 46 -6.23 -20.21 -4.19
N ALA A 47 -6.54 -18.94 -4.48
CA ALA A 47 -6.64 -18.43 -5.85
C ALA A 47 -5.27 -18.36 -6.54
N LEU A 48 -4.22 -17.93 -5.83
CA LEU A 48 -2.84 -17.91 -6.35
C LEU A 48 -2.28 -19.31 -6.63
N SER A 49 -2.78 -20.33 -5.93
CA SER A 49 -2.34 -21.72 -6.07
C SER A 49 -2.99 -22.47 -7.24
N ARG A 50 -3.86 -21.81 -8.02
CA ARG A 50 -4.55 -22.45 -9.15
C ARG A 50 -3.55 -22.84 -10.25
N PRO A 51 -3.65 -24.07 -10.78
CA PRO A 51 -2.68 -24.56 -11.76
C PRO A 51 -2.80 -23.87 -13.12
N GLY A 52 -1.67 -23.82 -13.84
CA GLY A 52 -1.60 -23.42 -15.25
C GLY A 52 -0.85 -22.11 -15.50
N PRO A 53 -0.46 -21.85 -16.76
CA PRO A 53 0.24 -20.62 -17.11
C PRO A 53 -0.70 -19.43 -16.93
N SER A 54 -0.31 -18.51 -16.06
CA SER A 54 -1.02 -17.27 -15.84
C SER A 54 -0.06 -16.13 -15.55
N ILE A 55 -0.52 -14.91 -15.79
CA ILE A 55 0.17 -13.68 -15.40
C ILE A 55 -0.77 -12.91 -14.49
N ALA A 56 -0.25 -12.39 -13.39
CA ALA A 56 -0.98 -11.53 -12.48
C ALA A 56 -0.31 -10.15 -12.40
N GLY A 57 -1.11 -9.10 -12.62
CA GLY A 57 -0.76 -7.74 -12.20
C GLY A 57 -1.44 -7.46 -10.86
N ILE A 58 -0.65 -7.07 -9.86
CA ILE A 58 -1.14 -6.84 -8.50
C ILE A 58 -0.80 -5.41 -8.09
N ASP A 59 -1.82 -4.62 -7.75
CA ASP A 59 -1.64 -3.31 -7.12
C ASP A 59 -1.35 -3.50 -5.63
N LEU A 60 -0.09 -3.36 -5.24
CA LEU A 60 0.37 -3.52 -3.87
C LEU A 60 0.68 -2.14 -3.26
N PRO A 61 0.02 -1.74 -2.16
CA PRO A 61 0.21 -0.42 -1.55
C PRO A 61 1.49 -0.36 -0.69
N PHE A 62 2.63 -0.83 -1.21
CA PHE A 62 3.89 -0.92 -0.47
C PHE A 62 4.75 0.34 -0.53
N GLY A 63 4.41 1.30 -1.39
CA GLY A 63 5.18 2.53 -1.57
C GLY A 63 4.81 3.63 -0.58
N LEU A 64 5.82 4.36 -0.09
CA LEU A 64 5.63 5.65 0.57
C LEU A 64 5.42 6.75 -0.49
N SER A 65 4.55 7.73 -0.22
CA SER A 65 4.38 8.85 -1.15
C SER A 65 5.68 9.66 -1.31
N ARG A 66 5.97 10.15 -2.52
CA ARG A 66 7.19 10.93 -2.80
C ARG A 66 7.34 12.12 -1.85
N LYS A 67 6.27 12.89 -1.66
CA LYS A 67 6.26 14.06 -0.76
C LYS A 67 6.59 13.68 0.69
N PHE A 68 6.11 12.52 1.14
CA PHE A 68 6.43 12.01 2.46
C PHE A 68 7.92 11.66 2.57
N VAL A 69 8.46 10.90 1.61
CA VAL A 69 9.89 10.53 1.55
C VAL A 69 10.80 11.77 1.54
N GLU A 70 10.43 12.80 0.78
CA GLU A 70 11.15 14.08 0.73
C GLU A 70 11.16 14.79 2.09
N ASN A 71 10.01 14.87 2.77
CA ASN A 71 9.87 15.55 4.06
C ASN A 71 10.68 14.90 5.19
N ILE A 72 10.82 13.56 5.15
CA ILE A 72 11.55 12.80 6.16
C ILE A 72 13.02 12.59 5.79
N ASN A 73 13.45 13.18 4.68
CA ASN A 73 14.80 13.13 4.13
C ASN A 73 15.31 11.69 3.92
N TRP A 74 14.42 10.78 3.50
CA TRP A 74 14.77 9.42 3.11
C TRP A 74 15.24 9.35 1.65
N PRO A 75 15.89 8.25 1.22
CA PRO A 75 16.28 8.07 -0.17
C PRO A 75 15.09 8.17 -1.12
N LYS A 76 15.27 8.93 -2.21
CA LYS A 76 14.18 9.39 -3.10
C LYS A 76 13.83 8.42 -4.23
N THR A 77 14.74 7.50 -4.58
CA THR A 77 14.44 6.45 -5.56
C THR A 77 13.77 5.27 -4.85
N LEU A 78 12.93 4.53 -5.56
CA LEU A 78 12.22 3.40 -4.99
C LEU A 78 13.21 2.34 -4.48
N GLU A 79 14.25 2.05 -5.26
CA GLU A 79 15.26 1.05 -4.97
C GLU A 79 16.02 1.38 -3.68
N ALA A 80 16.51 2.62 -3.56
CA ALA A 80 17.24 3.05 -2.38
C ALA A 80 16.34 3.14 -1.15
N ASN A 81 15.06 3.50 -1.31
CA ASN A 81 14.09 3.52 -0.23
C ASN A 81 13.81 2.11 0.30
N VAL A 82 13.63 1.14 -0.60
CA VAL A 82 13.43 -0.28 -0.26
C VAL A 82 14.67 -0.86 0.41
N SER A 83 15.88 -0.59 -0.11
CA SER A 83 17.13 -1.02 0.54
C SER A 83 17.26 -0.45 1.95
N TYR A 84 17.00 0.85 2.13
CA TYR A 84 17.05 1.50 3.43
C TYR A 84 16.00 0.93 4.40
N ALA A 85 14.75 0.73 3.95
CA ALA A 85 13.71 0.12 4.77
C ALA A 85 14.06 -1.32 5.17
N SER A 86 14.70 -2.07 4.27
CA SER A 86 15.20 -3.42 4.53
C SER A 86 16.28 -3.43 5.61
N GLU A 87 17.21 -2.48 5.58
CA GLU A 87 18.27 -2.34 6.60
C GLU A 87 17.71 -2.02 8.00
N LEU A 88 16.63 -1.24 8.08
CA LEU A 88 15.94 -0.94 9.34
C LEU A 88 15.23 -2.17 9.95
N GLY A 89 14.83 -3.13 9.11
CA GLY A 89 13.96 -4.23 9.48
C GLY A 89 12.56 -3.78 9.95
N CYS A 90 11.66 -4.74 10.20
CA CYS A 90 10.27 -4.43 10.55
C CYS A 90 10.11 -3.55 11.80
N ALA A 91 10.90 -3.81 12.85
CA ALA A 91 10.83 -3.05 14.10
C ALA A 91 11.38 -1.63 13.94
N GLY A 92 12.55 -1.48 13.30
CA GLY A 92 13.16 -0.18 13.06
C GLY A 92 12.34 0.69 12.12
N PHE A 93 11.78 0.09 11.06
CA PHE A 93 10.90 0.78 10.12
C PHE A 93 9.64 1.30 10.83
N ARG A 94 8.99 0.48 11.67
CA ARG A 94 7.83 0.90 12.46
C ARG A 94 8.18 2.06 13.40
N LEU A 95 9.27 1.95 14.14
CA LEU A 95 9.71 2.98 15.08
C LEU A 95 10.00 4.31 14.35
N ALA A 96 10.63 4.26 13.18
CA ALA A 96 10.91 5.45 12.39
C ALA A 96 9.60 6.14 11.96
N LEU A 97 8.62 5.40 11.45
CA LEU A 97 7.31 5.95 11.07
C LEU A 97 6.52 6.47 12.27
N GLU A 98 6.57 5.81 13.41
CA GLU A 98 5.93 6.28 14.65
C GLU A 98 6.56 7.59 15.14
N THR A 99 7.89 7.70 15.09
CA THR A 99 8.61 8.93 15.45
C THR A 99 8.15 10.10 14.57
N ILE A 100 8.07 9.87 13.25
CA ILE A 100 7.58 10.87 12.29
C ILE A 100 6.13 11.28 12.61
N ARG A 101 5.25 10.31 12.90
CA ARG A 101 3.85 10.56 13.28
C ARG A 101 3.74 11.43 14.53
N HIS A 102 4.54 11.15 15.56
CA HIS A 102 4.54 11.92 16.80
C HIS A 102 5.02 13.36 16.59
N VAL A 103 6.08 13.56 15.81
CA VAL A 103 6.57 14.91 15.46
C VAL A 103 5.51 15.71 14.70
N ALA A 104 4.86 15.09 13.71
CA ALA A 104 3.79 15.76 12.95
C ALA A 104 2.60 16.16 13.83
N GLN A 105 2.17 15.27 14.74
CA GLN A 105 1.09 15.56 15.68
C GLN A 105 1.46 16.68 16.67
N TRP A 106 2.69 16.67 17.19
CA TRP A 106 3.19 17.74 18.06
C TRP A 106 3.21 19.09 17.34
N ALA A 107 3.73 19.15 16.11
CA ALA A 107 3.79 20.39 15.34
C ALA A 107 2.39 20.98 15.08
N ILE A 108 1.41 20.14 14.70
CA ILE A 108 0.01 20.55 14.52
C ILE A 108 -0.56 21.11 15.82
N LYS A 109 -0.35 20.42 16.94
CA LYS A 109 -0.82 20.87 18.25
C LYS A 109 -0.21 22.22 18.64
N SER A 110 1.10 22.39 18.50
CA SER A 110 1.80 23.63 18.84
C SER A 110 1.39 24.81 17.95
N ILE A 111 1.07 24.59 16.67
CA ILE A 111 0.53 25.63 15.79
C ILE A 111 -0.86 26.05 16.25
N ASN A 112 -1.74 25.08 16.54
CA ASN A 112 -3.10 25.38 17.00
C ASN A 112 -3.11 26.13 18.33
N GLU A 113 -2.27 25.74 19.29
CA GLU A 113 -2.13 26.44 20.57
C GLU A 113 -1.67 27.89 20.40
N LYS A 114 -0.71 28.15 19.50
CA LYS A 114 -0.26 29.51 19.17
C LYS A 114 -1.33 30.34 18.45
N LEU A 115 -2.16 29.73 17.60
CA LEU A 115 -3.26 30.42 16.93
C LEU A 115 -4.43 30.73 17.89
N THR A 116 -4.65 29.92 18.92
CA THR A 116 -5.64 30.20 19.96
C THR A 116 -5.20 31.27 20.95
N PHE A 117 -3.89 31.53 21.08
CA PHE A 117 -3.34 32.60 21.92
C PHE A 117 -3.08 33.87 21.09
N SER A 118 -4.15 34.55 20.66
CA SER A 118 -4.06 35.94 20.22
C SER A 118 -4.31 36.83 21.43
N PRO A 119 -3.31 37.56 21.97
CA PRO A 119 -3.54 38.46 23.09
C PRO A 119 -4.47 39.57 22.59
N GLY A 120 -5.63 39.68 23.23
CA GLY A 120 -6.59 40.75 22.97
C GLY A 120 -5.90 42.11 23.04
N ARG A 121 -6.17 42.93 22.01
CA ARG A 121 -5.96 44.38 22.03
C ARG A 121 -6.74 45.03 23.16
#